data_AF-A0A076HHT5-F1
#
_entry.id   AF-A0A076HHT5-F1
#
_cell.length_a   1.000
_cell.length_b   1.000
_cell.length_c   1.000
_cell.angle_alpha   90.00
_cell.angle_beta   90.00
_cell.angle_gamma   90.00
#
_symmetry.space_group_name_H-M   'P 1'
#
loop_
_entity.id
_entity.type
_entity.pdbx_description
1 polymer ?
#
loop_
_entity_poly.entity_id
_entity_poly.type
_entity_poly.pdbx_seq_one_letter_code
_entity_poly.pdbx_strand_id
1 'polypeptide(L)' 'MIGLTRFYCNQGEVFLLVDVASEDAKKMSEELAKEGWEIEAEIPV' A
#
# COMPACT_ATOMS: atom_id res chain seq x y z
N MET A 1 13.76 -14.24 -5.95
CA MET A 1 12.82 -14.20 -4.82
C MET A 1 12.01 -12.93 -5.01
N ILE A 2 10.70 -13.04 -5.20
CA ILE A 2 9.83 -11.87 -5.37
C ILE A 2 9.54 -11.38 -3.94
N GLY A 3 10.04 -10.20 -3.58
CA GLY A 3 9.74 -9.58 -2.29
C GLY A 3 8.31 -9.05 -2.28
N LEU A 4 7.70 -8.98 -1.11
CA LEU A 4 6.40 -8.35 -0.93
C LEU A 4 6.56 -7.03 -0.17
N THR A 5 5.67 -6.09 -0.46
CA THR A 5 5.54 -4.85 0.29
C THR A 5 4.10 -4.77 0.79
N ARG A 6 3.95 -4.59 2.09
CA ARG A 6 2.66 -4.40 2.76
C ARG A 6 2.42 -2.92 3.00
N PHE A 7 1.26 -2.45 2.57
CA PHE A 7 0.74 -1.12 2.86
C PHE A 7 -0.33 -1.17 3.93
N TYR A 8 -0.25 -0.25 4.87
CA TYR A 8 -1.32 0.08 5.81
C TYR A 8 -1.92 1.40 5.37
N CYS A 9 -3.19 1.38 4.99
CA CYS A 9 -3.88 2.51 4.43
C CYS A 9 -5.08 2.88 5.30
N ASN A 10 -5.34 4.18 5.41
CA ASN A 10 -6.54 4.70 6.04
C ASN A 10 -7.34 5.56 5.04
N GLN A 11 -8.64 5.69 5.28
CA GLN A 11 -9.51 6.67 4.65
C GLN A 11 -10.59 7.05 5.67
N GLY A 12 -10.24 7.96 6.57
CA GLY A 12 -11.10 8.33 7.71
C GLY A 12 -11.23 7.18 8.72
N GLU A 13 -12.42 6.61 8.85
CA GLU A 13 -12.70 5.51 9.79
C GLU A 13 -12.48 4.11 9.19
N VAL A 14 -12.08 4.04 7.90
CA VAL A 14 -11.85 2.78 7.19
C VAL A 14 -10.36 2.50 7.06
N PHE A 15 -9.99 1.23 7.24
CA PHE A 15 -8.63 0.74 7.08
C PHE A 15 -8.55 -0.31 5.98
N LEU A 16 -7.46 -0.29 5.23
CA LEU A 16 -7.13 -1.24 4.19
C LEU A 16 -5.70 -1.73 4.38
N LEU A 17 -5.48 -3.03 4.19
CA LEU A 17 -4.17 -3.65 4.23
C LEU A 17 -3.95 -4.35 2.89
N VAL A 18 -2.88 -3.96 2.19
CA VAL A 18 -2.59 -4.44 0.83
C VAL A 18 -1.19 -5.02 0.79
N ASP A 19 -1.07 -6.26 0.34
CA ASP A 19 0.22 -6.85 -0.03
C ASP A 19 0.37 -6.80 -1.55
N VAL A 20 1.52 -6.30 -2.00
CA VAL A 20 1.86 -6.22 -3.42
C VAL A 20 3.29 -6.69 -3.64
N ALA A 21 3.60 -7.15 -4.85
CA ALA A 21 4.99 -7.41 -5.23
C ALA A 21 5.81 -6.13 -5.06
N SER A 22 7.00 -6.21 -4.44
CA SER A 22 7.81 -5.03 -4.16
C SER A 22 8.21 -4.25 -5.41
N GLU A 23 8.26 -4.91 -6.58
CA GLU A 23 8.50 -4.24 -7.87
C GLU A 23 7.34 -3.32 -8.30
N ASP A 24 6.12 -3.62 -7.86
CA ASP A 24 4.90 -2.87 -8.15
C ASP A 24 4.51 -1.89 -7.02
N ALA A 25 5.24 -1.90 -5.89
CA ALA A 25 4.90 -1.11 -4.70
C ALA A 25 4.71 0.38 -5.00
N LYS A 26 5.59 0.97 -5.83
CA LYS A 26 5.46 2.38 -6.23
C LYS A 26 4.20 2.65 -7.04
N LYS A 27 3.84 1.75 -7.96
CA LYS A 27 2.64 1.91 -8.78
C LYS A 27 1.38 1.80 -7.91
N MET A 28 1.38 0.81 -7.00
CA MET A 28 0.27 0.59 -6.07
C MET A 28 0.06 1.80 -5.13
N SER A 29 1.14 2.39 -4.60
CA SER A 29 1.01 3.55 -3.72
C SER A 29 0.43 4.79 -4.44
N GLU A 30 0.78 5.00 -5.70
CA GLU A 30 0.20 6.05 -6.53
C GLU A 30 -1.29 5.81 -6.85
N GLU A 31 -1.69 4.56 -7.04
CA GLU A 31 -3.09 4.17 -7.26
C GLU A 31 -3.93 4.37 -5.98
N LEU A 32 -3.43 3.89 -4.83
CA LEU A 32 -4.07 4.09 -3.52
C LEU A 32 -4.28 5.58 -3.22
N ALA A 33 -3.27 6.41 -3.47
CA ALA A 33 -3.38 7.87 -3.28
C ALA A 33 -4.45 8.50 -4.20
N LYS A 34 -4.58 8.04 -5.45
CA LYS A 34 -5.64 8.53 -6.37
C LYS A 34 -7.04 8.12 -5.93
N GLU A 35 -7.17 6.98 -5.26
CA GLU A 35 -8.41 6.51 -4.66
C GLU A 35 -8.74 7.19 -3.32
N GLY A 36 -7.84 8.06 -2.85
CA GLY A 36 -8.01 8.83 -1.62
C GLY A 36 -7.62 8.07 -0.36
N TRP A 37 -6.80 7.03 -0.48
CA TRP A 37 -6.19 6.37 0.66
C TRP A 37 -4.92 7.11 1.08
N GLU A 38 -4.77 7.33 2.39
CA GLU A 38 -3.50 7.75 2.96
C GLU A 38 -2.72 6.52 3.40
N ILE A 39 -1.45 6.43 3.01
CA ILE A 39 -0.57 5.33 3.40
C ILE A 39 0.12 5.70 4.70
N GLU A 40 -0.23 5.01 5.78
CA GLU A 40 0.35 5.21 7.11
C GLU A 40 1.70 4.48 7.25
N ALA A 41 1.85 3.32 6.60
CA ALA A 41 3.09 2.56 6.62
C ALA A 41 3.28 1.71 5.36
N GLU A 42 4.55 1.56 4.98
CA GLU A 42 5.04 0.67 3.93
C GLU A 42 6.09 -0.27 4.57
N ILE A 43 5.84 -1.58 4.56
CA ILE A 43 6.66 -2.57 5.25
C ILE A 43 7.09 -3.67 4.27
N PRO A 44 8.41 -3.86 4.03
CA PRO A 44 8.90 -5.03 3.30
C PRO A 44 8.62 -6.32 4.07
N VAL A 45 8.11 -7.34 3.38
CA VAL A 45 7.74 -8.65 3.93
C VAL A 45 8.52 -9.77 3.25
#